data_AF-A0A8S2W5M4-F1
#
_entry.id   AF-A0A8S2W5M4-F1
#
_cell.length_a   1.000
_cell.length_b   1.000
_cell.length_c   1.000
_cell.angle_alpha   90.00
_cell.angle_beta   90.00
_cell.angle_gamma   90.00
#
_symmetry.space_group_name_H-M   'P 1'
#
loop_
_entity.id
_entity.type
_entity.pdbx_description
1 polymer ?
#
loop_
_entity_poly.entity_id
_entity_poly.type
_entity_poly.pdbx_seq_one_letter_code
_entity_poly.pdbx_strand_id
1 'polypeptide(L)'
;MSTLASRPSGGATGGITGGNNDGLTENDVLSQYKVLTLTFNQDCTSLAMGTRKTYALYTINQDNKIDEIYDCAYDDVCIIERLFSSSLIALVSNQAPRKLKVCHFKKGTEICSYSFANSILAVKLNRL
;
A
#
# COMPACT_ATOMS: atom_id res chain seq x y z
N MET A 1 -32.26 -26.98 -30.10
CA MET A 1 -32.08 -27.05 -31.56
C MET A 1 -30.87 -26.20 -31.92
N SER A 2 -29.65 -26.72 -31.81
CA SER A 2 -28.94 -27.51 -32.84
C SER A 2 -28.77 -26.78 -34.18
N THR A 3 -27.58 -26.23 -34.42
CA THR A 3 -27.00 -26.20 -35.76
C THR A 3 -25.48 -26.36 -35.65
N LEU A 4 -24.99 -27.51 -36.12
CA LEU A 4 -23.60 -27.79 -36.49
C LEU A 4 -23.33 -27.22 -37.89
N ALA A 5 -22.11 -26.71 -38.10
CA ALA A 5 -21.31 -26.77 -39.33
C ALA A 5 -19.97 -26.09 -39.05
N SER A 6 -18.78 -26.47 -39.52
CA SER A 6 -18.22 -27.63 -40.19
C SER A 6 -16.69 -27.46 -40.09
N ARG A 7 -15.92 -28.56 -40.01
CA ARG A 7 -14.45 -28.56 -39.96
C ARG A 7 -13.84 -28.05 -41.28
N PRO A 8 -12.59 -27.56 -41.24
CA PRO A 8 -11.59 -27.94 -42.22
C PRO A 8 -10.46 -28.76 -41.59
N SER A 9 -9.91 -29.64 -42.42
CA SER A 9 -8.90 -30.66 -42.15
C SER A 9 -7.47 -30.18 -42.45
N GLY A 10 -6.53 -30.57 -41.60
CA GLY A 10 -5.20 -31.04 -42.02
C GLY A 10 -4.05 -30.04 -42.06
N GLY A 11 -2.97 -30.36 -41.32
CA GLY A 11 -1.65 -29.77 -41.50
C GLY A 11 -0.80 -29.80 -40.22
N ALA A 12 -0.19 -30.94 -39.89
CA ALA A 12 0.84 -31.02 -38.86
C ALA A 12 2.20 -30.60 -39.44
N THR A 13 2.84 -29.58 -38.87
CA THR A 13 4.31 -29.43 -38.85
C THR A 13 4.71 -28.70 -37.56
N GLY A 14 5.80 -29.15 -36.94
CA GLY A 14 6.15 -28.87 -35.56
C GLY A 14 6.66 -27.46 -35.26
N GLY A 15 6.65 -27.14 -33.97
CA GLY A 15 7.27 -25.95 -33.39
C GLY A 15 7.13 -26.00 -31.88
N ILE A 16 8.13 -26.59 -31.21
CA ILE A 16 8.32 -26.45 -29.76
C ILE A 16 8.88 -25.05 -29.53
N THR A 17 8.11 -24.13 -28.96
CA THR A 17 8.68 -22.95 -28.26
C THR A 17 7.68 -22.35 -27.27
N GLY A 18 8.12 -22.29 -26.01
CA GLY A 18 7.74 -21.21 -25.10
C GLY A 18 6.50 -21.48 -24.25
N GLY A 19 6.66 -22.20 -23.15
CA GLY A 19 5.82 -21.95 -21.99
C GLY A 19 6.03 -20.49 -21.57
N ASN A 20 4.96 -19.69 -21.56
CA ASN A 20 4.96 -18.41 -20.87
C ASN A 20 5.00 -18.70 -19.37
N ASN A 21 6.21 -18.87 -18.87
CA ASN A 21 6.49 -18.65 -17.46
C ASN A 21 6.34 -17.14 -17.27
N ASP A 22 5.19 -16.70 -16.77
CA ASP A 22 5.07 -15.39 -16.11
C ASP A 22 5.90 -15.45 -14.83
N GLY A 23 7.22 -15.42 -15.01
CA GLY A 23 8.23 -15.51 -13.97
C GLY A 23 8.27 -14.19 -13.22
N LEU A 24 7.33 -13.99 -12.31
CA LEU A 24 7.55 -13.08 -11.19
C LEU A 24 8.77 -13.63 -10.44
N THR A 25 9.88 -12.90 -10.48
CA THR A 25 11.09 -13.33 -9.77
C THR A 25 10.81 -13.30 -8.27
N GLU A 26 11.41 -14.21 -7.50
CA GLU A 26 11.24 -14.29 -6.05
C GLU A 26 11.55 -12.94 -5.37
N ASN A 27 12.46 -12.15 -5.96
CA ASN A 27 12.78 -10.78 -5.57
C ASN A 27 11.65 -9.77 -5.79
N ASP A 28 10.84 -9.92 -6.84
CA ASP A 28 9.70 -9.05 -7.11
C ASP A 28 8.55 -9.29 -6.12
N VAL A 29 8.37 -10.53 -5.70
CA VAL A 29 7.38 -10.92 -4.67
C VAL A 29 7.81 -10.38 -3.30
N LEU A 30 9.06 -10.60 -2.90
CA LEU A 30 9.59 -10.08 -1.63
C LEU A 30 9.62 -8.54 -1.57
N SER A 31 9.82 -7.89 -2.71
CA SER A 31 9.76 -6.42 -2.81
C SER A 31 8.37 -5.86 -2.50
N GLN A 32 7.29 -6.63 -2.68
CA GLN A 32 5.94 -6.21 -2.28
C GLN A 32 5.77 -6.14 -0.77
N TYR A 33 6.47 -6.99 -0.02
CA TYR A 33 6.39 -7.07 1.44
C TYR A 33 7.43 -6.19 2.15
N LYS A 34 8.18 -5.37 1.39
CA LYS A 34 9.17 -4.48 1.97
C LYS A 34 8.49 -3.33 2.71
N VAL A 35 8.60 -3.36 4.03
CA VAL A 35 8.23 -2.25 4.91
C VAL A 35 9.22 -1.10 4.71
N LEU A 36 8.71 0.09 4.43
CA LEU A 36 9.50 1.32 4.28
C LEU A 36 9.52 2.14 5.57
N THR A 37 8.41 2.11 6.31
CA THR A 37 8.26 2.84 7.57
C THR A 37 7.32 2.11 8.52
N LEU A 38 7.60 2.24 9.81
CA LEU A 38 6.81 1.68 10.89
C LEU A 38 6.90 2.65 12.07
N THR A 39 5.77 3.13 12.58
CA THR A 39 5.75 4.07 13.70
C THR A 39 4.62 3.75 14.68
N PHE A 40 4.87 4.01 15.95
CA PHE A 40 3.82 4.06 16.96
C PHE A 40 3.14 5.43 16.94
N ASN A 41 1.88 5.48 17.33
CA ASN A 41 1.25 6.73 17.72
C ASN A 41 1.78 7.23 19.07
N GLN A 42 1.33 8.41 19.49
CA GLN A 42 1.86 9.17 20.63
C GLN A 42 1.68 8.48 21.99
N ASP A 43 0.68 7.60 22.13
CA ASP A 43 0.38 6.86 23.36
C ASP A 43 0.70 5.36 23.25
N CYS A 44 1.41 4.95 22.19
CA CYS A 44 1.82 3.56 21.93
C CYS A 44 0.66 2.54 21.86
N THR A 45 -0.57 2.99 21.58
CA THR A 45 -1.75 2.13 21.45
C THR A 45 -2.05 1.72 20.02
N SER A 46 -1.35 2.29 19.02
CA SER A 46 -1.52 1.92 17.63
C SER A 46 -0.22 2.01 16.83
N LEU A 47 -0.17 1.25 15.74
CA LEU A 47 0.95 1.15 14.82
C LEU A 47 0.51 1.62 13.43
N ALA A 48 1.37 2.37 12.75
CA ALA A 48 1.17 2.72 11.36
C ALA A 48 2.35 2.18 10.53
N MET A 49 2.04 1.51 9.43
CA MET A 49 3.00 0.88 8.53
C MET A 49 2.85 1.48 7.14
N GLY A 50 3.97 1.81 6.51
CA GLY A 50 4.03 2.17 5.09
C GLY A 50 4.90 1.19 4.33
N THR A 51 4.42 0.75 3.17
CA THR A 51 5.11 -0.17 2.27
C THR A 51 5.26 0.47 0.89
N ARG A 52 5.79 -0.31 -0.07
CA ARG A 52 5.85 0.11 -1.47
C ARG A 52 4.49 0.16 -2.17
N LYS A 53 3.49 -0.56 -1.67
CA LYS A 53 2.19 -0.70 -2.35
C LYS A 53 1.00 -0.30 -1.50
N THR A 54 1.17 -0.23 -0.18
CA THR A 54 0.07 0.04 0.76
C THR A 54 0.56 0.85 1.96
N TYR A 55 -0.38 1.39 2.71
CA TYR A 55 -0.19 1.64 4.13
C TYR A 55 -1.28 0.95 4.94
N ALA A 56 -0.90 0.53 6.15
CA ALA A 56 -1.80 -0.14 7.07
C ALA A 56 -1.73 0.49 8.46
N LEU A 57 -2.86 0.47 9.17
CA LEU A 57 -3.00 0.97 10.53
C LEU A 57 -3.48 -0.18 11.41
N TYR A 58 -2.82 -0.36 12.56
CA TYR A 58 -3.13 -1.42 13.51
C TYR A 58 -3.40 -0.82 14.90
N THR A 59 -4.29 -1.44 15.67
CA THR A 59 -4.50 -1.11 17.09
C THR A 59 -3.85 -2.20 17.94
N ILE A 60 -3.31 -1.81 19.09
CA ILE A 60 -2.73 -2.72 20.07
C ILE A 60 -3.70 -2.76 21.25
N ASN A 61 -4.33 -3.90 21.44
CA ASN A 61 -5.30 -4.11 22.51
C ASN A 61 -4.61 -4.41 23.85
N GLN A 62 -5.37 -4.32 24.95
CA GLN A 62 -4.86 -4.59 26.30
C GLN A 62 -4.36 -6.03 26.49
N ASP A 63 -4.85 -6.98 25.70
CA ASP A 63 -4.40 -8.38 25.68
C ASP A 63 -3.19 -8.60 24.76
N ASN A 64 -2.50 -7.52 24.34
CA ASN A 64 -1.38 -7.50 23.41
C ASN A 64 -1.69 -8.08 22.02
N LYS A 65 -2.98 -8.18 21.65
CA LYS A 65 -3.36 -8.52 20.29
C LYS A 65 -3.28 -7.29 19.40
N ILE A 66 -2.83 -7.52 18.18
CA ILE A 66 -2.74 -6.51 17.12
C ILE A 66 -3.86 -6.76 16.14
N ASP A 67 -4.78 -5.81 16.04
CA ASP A 67 -5.87 -5.86 15.06
C ASP A 67 -5.65 -4.82 13.96
N GLU A 68 -5.86 -5.21 12.72
CA GLU A 68 -5.86 -4.27 11.60
C GLU A 68 -7.12 -3.40 11.62
N ILE A 69 -6.91 -2.09 11.56
CA ILE A 69 -7.98 -1.08 11.54
C ILE A 69 -8.29 -0.67 10.09
N TYR A 70 -7.24 -0.62 9.26
CA TYR A 70 -7.33 -0.08 7.91
C TYR A 70 -6.13 -0.51 7.08
N ASP A 71 -6.36 -0.92 5.84
CA ASP A 71 -5.36 -1.13 4.80
C ASP A 71 -5.81 -0.39 3.54
N CYS A 72 -4.90 0.32 2.90
CA CYS A 72 -5.16 1.06 1.68
C CYS A 72 -3.97 1.00 0.73
N ALA A 73 -4.27 0.65 -0.52
CA ALA A 73 -3.33 0.72 -1.63
C ALA A 73 -2.83 2.16 -1.83
N TYR A 74 -1.52 2.35 -1.67
CA TYR A 74 -0.84 3.62 -1.83
C TYR A 74 0.65 3.37 -2.08
N ASP A 75 1.20 4.01 -3.10
CA ASP A 75 2.55 3.67 -3.54
C ASP A 75 3.64 4.39 -2.75
N ASP A 76 4.68 3.62 -2.39
CA ASP A 76 5.94 4.07 -1.80
C ASP A 76 5.80 4.98 -0.57
N VAL A 77 4.96 4.62 0.40
CA VAL A 77 4.75 5.39 1.63
C VAL A 77 5.99 5.32 2.52
N CYS A 78 6.71 6.44 2.64
CA CYS A 78 7.94 6.54 3.42
C CYS A 78 7.75 7.23 4.78
N ILE A 79 6.71 8.05 4.92
CA ILE A 79 6.30 8.62 6.21
C ILE A 79 4.81 8.40 6.37
N ILE A 80 4.41 7.83 7.50
CA ILE A 80 3.03 7.76 7.94
C ILE A 80 2.99 8.08 9.42
N GLU A 81 2.07 8.93 9.85
CA GLU A 81 1.88 9.31 11.24
C GLU A 81 0.38 9.40 11.54
N ARG A 82 -0.06 8.72 12.61
CA ARG A 82 -1.44 8.75 13.07
C ARG A 82 -1.57 9.68 14.28
N LEU A 83 -2.62 10.49 14.31
CA LEU A 83 -2.93 11.33 15.47
C LEU A 83 -3.70 10.51 16.52
N PHE A 84 -3.02 10.05 17.57
CA PHE A 84 -3.54 9.21 18.65
C PHE A 84 -4.37 8.04 18.08
N SER A 85 -5.57 7.82 18.58
CA SER A 85 -6.56 6.86 18.08
C SER A 85 -7.54 7.47 17.06
N SER A 86 -7.29 8.70 16.60
CA SER A 86 -8.14 9.39 15.63
C SER A 86 -8.13 8.71 14.24
N SER A 87 -9.01 9.20 13.37
CA SER A 87 -9.05 8.82 11.95
C SER A 87 -8.15 9.70 11.07
N LEU A 88 -7.44 10.67 11.65
CA LEU A 88 -6.53 11.56 10.95
C LEU A 88 -5.14 10.94 10.82
N ILE A 89 -4.62 10.93 9.59
CA ILE A 89 -3.25 10.51 9.30
C ILE A 89 -2.55 11.53 8.41
N ALA A 90 -1.24 11.61 8.56
CA ALA A 90 -0.33 12.32 7.69
C ALA A 90 0.54 11.32 6.92
N LEU A 91 0.76 11.59 5.63
CA LEU A 91 1.37 10.70 4.66
C LEU A 91 2.39 11.46 3.81
N VAL A 92 3.54 10.84 3.53
CA VAL A 92 4.49 11.26 2.48
C VAL A 92 4.94 10.01 1.73
N SER A 93 5.04 10.11 0.40
CA SER A 93 5.54 9.05 -0.47
C SER A 93 6.87 9.43 -1.10
N ASN A 94 7.73 8.44 -1.37
CA ASN A 94 8.98 8.65 -2.10
C ASN A 94 8.75 9.12 -3.55
N GLN A 95 7.56 8.90 -4.13
CA GLN A 95 7.20 9.45 -5.43
C GLN A 95 7.00 10.99 -5.38
N ALA A 96 6.62 11.51 -4.22
CA ALA A 96 6.41 12.93 -3.99
C ALA A 96 6.97 13.34 -2.62
N PRO A 97 8.30 13.31 -2.41
CA PRO A 97 8.91 13.44 -1.08
C PRO A 97 8.77 14.83 -0.46
N ARG A 98 8.31 15.81 -1.25
CA ARG A 98 8.04 17.19 -0.81
C ARG A 98 6.56 17.46 -0.58
N LYS A 99 5.68 16.46 -0.74
CA LYS A 99 4.23 16.60 -0.64
C LYS A 99 3.72 15.89 0.61
N LEU A 100 3.22 16.66 1.56
CA LEU A 100 2.52 16.16 2.73
C LEU A 100 1.03 16.04 2.40
N LYS A 101 0.46 14.86 2.60
CA LYS A 101 -0.98 14.64 2.51
C LYS A 101 -1.53 14.36 3.91
N VAL A 102 -2.58 15.07 4.29
CA VAL A 102 -3.36 14.81 5.50
C VAL A 102 -4.74 14.33 5.08
N CYS A 103 -5.19 13.19 5.61
CA CYS A 103 -6.48 12.62 5.25
C CYS A 103 -7.20 12.01 6.44
N HIS A 104 -8.50 11.77 6.25
CA HIS A 104 -9.36 11.06 7.19
C HIS A 104 -9.60 9.64 6.68
N PHE A 105 -8.81 8.65 7.12
CA PHE A 105 -8.79 7.32 6.49
C PHE A 105 -10.15 6.62 6.50
N LYS A 106 -10.94 6.73 7.58
CA LYS A 106 -12.28 6.12 7.64
C LYS A 106 -13.29 6.73 6.64
N LYS A 107 -13.09 7.99 6.24
CA LYS A 107 -13.95 8.69 5.28
C LYS A 107 -13.40 8.62 3.86
N GLY A 108 -12.15 8.18 3.69
CA GLY A 108 -11.43 8.21 2.41
C GLY A 108 -11.18 9.62 1.86
N THR A 109 -11.35 10.67 2.68
CA THR A 109 -11.25 12.06 2.22
C THR A 109 -9.88 12.65 2.53
N GLU A 110 -9.27 13.28 1.52
CA GLU A 110 -8.15 14.19 1.73
C GLU A 110 -8.63 15.46 2.43
N ILE A 111 -7.95 15.86 3.50
CA ILE A 111 -8.24 17.08 4.26
C ILE A 111 -7.41 18.22 3.67
N CYS A 112 -6.11 17.98 3.47
CA CYS A 112 -5.23 18.94 2.82
C CYS A 112 -3.98 18.26 2.25
N SER A 113 -3.35 18.99 1.33
CA SER A 113 -2.10 18.59 0.69
C SER A 113 -1.17 19.80 0.62
N TYR A 114 -0.03 19.74 1.30
CA TYR A 114 0.97 20.80 1.33
C TYR A 114 2.22 20.42 0.53
N SER A 115 2.70 21.35 -0.28
CA SER A 115 3.95 21.22 -1.03
C SER A 115 5.04 22.05 -0.35
N PHE A 116 6.21 21.45 -0.14
CA PHE A 116 7.38 22.09 0.45
C PHE A 116 8.48 22.31 -0.61
N ALA A 117 9.40 23.24 -0.33
CA ALA A 117 10.55 23.49 -1.20
C ALA A 117 11.55 22.33 -1.21
N ASN A 118 11.68 21.62 -0.09
CA ASN A 118 12.61 20.51 0.12
C ASN A 118 11.88 19.24 0.55
N SER A 119 12.59 18.11 0.52
CA SER A 119 12.05 16.82 0.97
C SER A 119 11.72 16.85 2.46
N ILE A 120 10.55 16.29 2.79
CA ILE A 120 10.08 16.16 4.17
C ILE A 120 10.84 15.01 4.82
N LEU A 121 11.49 15.28 5.95
CA LEU A 121 12.29 14.29 6.66
C LEU A 121 11.54 13.63 7.82
N ALA A 122 10.62 14.37 8.43
CA ALA A 122 9.78 13.88 9.52
C ALA A 122 8.48 14.69 9.58
N VAL A 123 7.43 14.04 10.06
CA VAL A 123 6.15 14.66 10.42
C VAL A 123 5.85 14.25 11.86
N LYS A 124 5.32 15.16 12.66
CA LYS A 124 4.80 14.84 14.00
C LYS A 124 3.48 15.55 14.20
N LEU A 125 2.51 14.83 14.74
CA LEU A 125 1.16 15.32 15.00
C LEU A 125 0.91 15.36 16.50
N ASN A 126 0.15 16.35 16.94
CA ASN A 126 -0.40 16.41 18.29
C ASN A 126 -1.78 17.09 18.26
N ARG A 127 -2.50 17.03 19.38
CA ARG A 127 -3.65 17.89 19.67
C ARG A 127 -3.19 19.01 20.61
N LEU A 128 -3.85 20.18 20.52
CA LEU A 128 -3.65 21.29 21.46
C LEU A 128 -4.05 20.88 22.89
#